data_AF-A0A972F3K0-F1
#
_entry.id   AF-A0A972F3K0-F1
#
_cell.length_a   1.000
_cell.length_b   1.000
_cell.length_c   1.000
_cell.angle_alpha   90.00
_cell.angle_beta   90.00
_cell.angle_gamma   90.00
#
_symmetry.space_group_name_H-M   'P 1'
#
loop_
_entity.id
_entity.type
_entity.pdbx_description
1 polymer ?
#
loop_
_entity_poly.entity_id
_entity_poly.type
_entity_poly.pdbx_seq_one_letter_code
_entity_poly.pdbx_strand_id
1 'polypeptide(L)'
;YTLLHLLEALRKRAPIRYEILAINIDSGYPGYRADIIEDHLVRHGFACHMEKTNHFDIIKEKRRPGSSFCSICARLKRGVLYTLAQQFNCNKLALGHHLDDFVETLLLNQFFVGSLKAMAASMLADNGETTVIRPLVYVEERDIITFSALNEYPVVCCRCPVAGGADLQRKRMKELLTDLERENPHVKRSLLTALTNVQPRHLLDGRLRKEGESPPVPVS
;
A
#
# COMPACT_ATOMS: atom_id res chain seq x y z
N TYR A 1 -8.53 6.06 8.15
CA TYR A 1 -9.65 5.80 9.09
C TYR A 1 -10.10 4.36 9.08
N THR A 2 -10.56 3.79 7.96
CA THR A 2 -11.06 2.41 7.87
C THR A 2 -10.17 1.36 8.53
N LEU A 3 -8.88 1.29 8.16
CA LEU A 3 -7.93 0.35 8.77
C LEU A 3 -7.88 0.50 10.30
N LEU A 4 -7.73 1.72 10.80
CA LEU A 4 -7.58 2.00 12.23
C LEU A 4 -8.81 1.51 13.02
N HIS A 5 -10.01 1.87 12.55
CA HIS A 5 -11.25 1.47 13.21
C HIS A 5 -11.52 -0.03 13.14
N LEU A 6 -11.17 -0.69 12.03
CA LEU A 6 -11.27 -2.15 11.92
C LEU A 6 -10.29 -2.84 12.89
N LEU A 7 -9.05 -2.35 12.98
CA LEU A 7 -8.07 -2.87 13.94
C LEU A 7 -8.53 -2.66 15.39
N GLU A 8 -9.16 -1.53 15.70
CA GLU A 8 -9.70 -1.28 17.04
C GLU A 8 -10.90 -2.18 17.36
N ALA A 9 -11.80 -2.39 16.40
CA ALA A 9 -12.91 -3.31 16.56
C ALA A 9 -12.45 -4.75 16.76
N LEU A 10 -11.40 -5.18 16.05
CA LEU A 10 -10.76 -6.48 16.24
C LEU A 10 -10.06 -6.57 17.60
N ARG A 11 -9.41 -5.52 18.08
CA ARG A 11 -8.72 -5.49 19.38
C ARG A 11 -9.67 -5.81 20.53
N LYS A 12 -10.92 -5.33 20.43
CA LYS A 12 -11.98 -5.55 21.42
C LYS A 12 -12.57 -6.96 21.40
N ARG A 13 -12.43 -7.72 20.30
CA ARG A 13 -13.12 -8.99 20.07
C ARG A 13 -12.19 -10.19 19.95
N ALA A 14 -10.98 -10.00 19.44
CA ALA A 14 -10.04 -11.07 19.18
C ALA A 14 -9.38 -11.55 20.48
N PRO A 15 -9.03 -12.84 20.60
CA PRO A 15 -8.31 -13.40 21.74
C PRO A 15 -6.81 -13.01 21.75
N ILE A 16 -6.45 -11.87 21.17
CA ILE A 16 -5.08 -11.39 21.00
C ILE A 16 -4.99 -9.99 21.59
N ARG A 17 -4.01 -9.76 22.48
CA ARG A 17 -3.75 -8.45 23.07
C ARG A 17 -2.71 -7.70 22.24
N TYR A 18 -3.03 -6.47 21.87
CA TYR A 18 -2.11 -5.56 21.22
C TYR A 18 -2.52 -4.11 21.51
N GLU A 19 -1.60 -3.19 21.28
CA GLU A 19 -1.83 -1.75 21.36
C GLU A 19 -1.79 -1.15 19.96
N ILE A 20 -2.42 0.01 19.78
CA ILE A 20 -2.48 0.70 18.51
C ILE A 20 -2.00 2.14 18.73
N LEU A 21 -0.95 2.52 18.01
CA LEU A 21 -0.50 3.90 17.87
C LEU A 21 -0.77 4.36 16.44
N ALA A 22 -1.62 5.38 16.28
CA ALA A 22 -1.89 5.98 14.98
C ALA A 22 -0.80 6.98 14.62
N ILE A 23 -0.08 6.75 13.53
CA ILE A 23 0.98 7.67 13.05
C ILE A 23 0.49 8.39 11.80
N ASN A 24 0.50 9.72 11.83
CA ASN A 24 0.32 10.56 10.66
C ASN A 24 1.66 11.16 10.21
N ILE A 25 1.88 11.26 8.90
CA ILE A 25 3.05 11.95 8.33
C ILE A 25 2.57 13.08 7.43
N ASP A 26 2.70 14.31 7.91
CA ASP A 26 2.64 15.51 7.08
C ASP A 26 3.97 15.66 6.33
N SER A 27 3.92 15.51 5.01
CA SER A 27 5.10 15.62 4.14
C SER A 27 5.53 17.07 3.84
N GLY A 28 4.84 18.06 4.43
CA GLY A 28 5.12 19.49 4.24
C GLY A 28 4.42 20.10 3.02
N TYR A 29 3.34 19.49 2.52
CA TYR A 29 2.60 20.05 1.39
C TYR A 29 1.75 21.24 1.83
N PRO A 30 1.79 22.38 1.11
CA PRO A 30 0.95 23.53 1.42
C PRO A 30 -0.55 23.17 1.43
N GLY A 31 -1.20 23.48 2.55
CA GLY A 31 -2.63 23.24 2.76
C GLY A 31 -3.00 21.82 3.17
N TYR A 32 -2.04 20.94 3.49
CA TYR A 32 -2.34 19.65 4.10
C TYR A 32 -3.01 19.86 5.47
N ARG A 33 -4.16 19.21 5.69
CA ARG A 33 -5.02 19.39 6.88
C ARG A 33 -4.80 18.27 7.88
N ALA A 34 -3.63 18.27 8.52
CA ALA A 34 -3.28 17.32 9.57
C ALA A 34 -4.19 17.48 10.82
N ASP A 35 -4.66 18.70 11.07
CA ASP A 35 -5.60 19.07 12.13
C ASP A 35 -6.91 18.25 12.07
N ILE A 36 -7.48 18.04 10.89
CA ILE A 36 -8.70 17.22 10.72
C ILE A 36 -8.44 15.76 11.15
N ILE A 37 -7.23 15.27 10.90
CA ILE A 37 -6.84 13.90 11.27
C ILE A 37 -6.65 13.82 12.78
N GLU A 38 -5.92 14.76 13.36
CA GLU A 38 -5.67 14.84 14.80
C GLU A 38 -6.98 14.95 15.60
N ASP A 39 -7.87 15.86 15.20
CA ASP A 39 -9.20 16.02 15.81
C ASP A 39 -9.99 14.72 15.81
N HIS A 40 -9.96 13.98 14.70
CA HIS A 40 -10.63 12.69 14.60
C HIS A 40 -10.02 11.67 15.56
N LEU A 41 -8.68 11.59 15.64
CA LEU A 41 -7.98 10.64 16.50
C LEU A 41 -8.25 10.93 17.99
N VAL A 42 -8.14 12.20 18.40
CA VAL A 42 -8.42 12.65 19.78
C VAL A 42 -9.87 12.38 20.16
N ARG A 43 -10.84 12.75 19.29
CA ARG A 43 -12.28 12.54 19.56
C ARG A 43 -12.63 11.08 19.80
N HIS A 44 -11.94 10.15 19.14
CA HIS A 44 -12.16 8.72 19.28
C HIS A 44 -11.26 8.04 20.33
N GLY A 45 -10.42 8.81 21.04
CA GLY A 45 -9.55 8.29 22.09
C GLY A 45 -8.40 7.43 21.59
N PHE A 46 -7.93 7.64 20.35
CA PHE A 46 -6.77 6.93 19.83
C PHE A 46 -5.47 7.58 20.30
N ALA A 47 -4.52 6.76 20.76
CA ALA A 47 -3.14 7.20 20.89
C ALA A 47 -2.60 7.54 19.50
N CYS A 48 -1.99 8.72 19.34
CA CYS A 48 -1.48 9.17 18.05
C CYS A 48 -0.17 9.93 18.15
N HIS A 49 0.58 9.90 17.05
CA HIS A 49 1.77 10.71 16.81
C HIS A 49 1.62 11.44 15.47
N MET A 50 1.69 12.77 15.50
CA MET A 50 1.60 13.64 14.33
C MET A 50 3.01 14.07 13.92
N GLU A 51 3.58 13.42 12.89
CA GLU A 51 4.93 13.71 12.41
C GLU A 51 4.89 14.69 11.24
N LYS A 52 5.62 15.81 11.36
CA LYS A 52 5.80 16.76 10.26
C LYS A 52 7.21 16.68 9.69
N THR A 53 7.32 16.52 8.37
CA THR A 53 8.60 16.35 7.68
C THR A 53 8.79 17.41 6.59
N ASN A 54 10.03 17.51 6.09
CA ASN A 54 10.42 18.38 4.97
C ASN A 54 10.49 17.61 3.64
N HIS A 55 9.73 16.52 3.48
CA HIS A 55 9.80 15.69 2.28
C HIS A 55 9.52 16.49 1.00
N PHE A 56 8.56 17.42 1.06
CA PHE A 56 8.21 18.25 -0.08
C PHE A 56 9.41 19.03 -0.63
N ASP A 57 10.17 19.68 0.24
CA ASP A 57 11.34 20.47 -0.14
C ASP A 57 12.49 19.57 -0.61
N ILE A 58 12.72 18.44 0.07
CA ILE A 58 13.70 17.43 -0.35
C ILE A 58 13.41 16.94 -1.78
N ILE A 59 12.15 16.65 -2.11
CA ILE A 59 11.79 16.18 -3.45
C ILE A 59 11.95 17.31 -4.48
N LYS A 60 11.61 18.56 -4.14
CA LYS A 60 11.84 19.69 -5.05
C LYS A 60 13.31 19.87 -5.38
N GLU A 61 14.18 19.79 -4.37
CA GLU A 61 15.61 20.04 -4.50
C GLU A 61 16.35 18.87 -5.17
N LYS A 62 16.03 17.62 -4.78
CA LYS A 62 16.86 16.45 -5.09
C LYS A 62 16.28 15.51 -6.14
N ARG A 63 15.07 15.77 -6.64
CA ARG A 63 14.45 14.92 -7.69
C ARG A 63 15.17 15.12 -9.02
N ARG A 64 15.66 14.02 -9.60
CA ARG A 64 16.25 14.01 -10.95
C ARG A 64 15.15 14.20 -12.02
N PRO A 65 15.43 14.89 -13.13
CA PRO A 65 14.51 14.93 -14.28
C PRO A 65 14.10 13.52 -14.70
N GLY A 66 12.82 13.32 -15.03
CA GLY A 66 12.25 12.01 -15.40
C GLY A 66 11.97 11.04 -14.24
N SER A 67 12.41 11.32 -13.01
CA SER A 67 12.09 10.47 -11.86
C SER A 67 10.70 10.75 -11.27
N SER A 68 10.02 9.69 -10.81
CA SER A 68 8.66 9.79 -10.26
C SER A 68 8.64 10.48 -8.90
N PHE A 69 7.86 11.56 -8.82
CA PHE A 69 7.62 12.31 -7.58
C PHE A 69 6.97 11.42 -6.50
N CYS A 70 5.92 10.68 -6.88
CA CYS A 70 5.18 9.81 -5.97
C CYS A 70 6.05 8.67 -5.42
N SER A 71 6.92 8.09 -6.26
CA SER A 71 7.86 7.04 -5.83
C SER A 71 8.83 7.53 -4.75
N ILE A 72 9.41 8.72 -4.94
CA ILE A 72 10.33 9.31 -3.94
C ILE A 72 9.58 9.66 -2.65
N CYS A 73 8.41 10.29 -2.74
CA CYS A 73 7.57 10.61 -1.58
C CYS A 73 7.21 9.34 -0.77
N ALA A 74 6.79 8.27 -1.45
CA ALA A 74 6.47 7.00 -0.81
C ALA A 74 7.69 6.37 -0.11
N ARG A 75 8.88 6.48 -0.70
CA ARG A 75 10.14 5.99 -0.10
C ARG A 75 10.52 6.78 1.15
N LEU A 76 10.44 8.12 1.10
CA LEU A 76 10.75 8.99 2.24
C LEU A 76 9.79 8.73 3.41
N LYS A 77 8.47 8.69 3.15
CA LYS A 77 7.46 8.35 4.17
C LYS A 77 7.73 7.00 4.83
N ARG A 78 8.11 5.99 4.05
CA ARG A 78 8.39 4.65 4.58
C ARG A 78 9.61 4.66 5.51
N GLY A 79 10.66 5.41 5.17
CA GLY A 79 11.81 5.60 6.05
C GLY A 79 11.41 6.18 7.40
N VAL A 80 10.63 7.26 7.39
CA VAL A 80 10.11 7.89 8.61
C VAL A 80 9.23 6.93 9.42
N LEU A 81 8.33 6.18 8.77
CA LEU A 81 7.50 5.19 9.47
C LEU A 81 8.33 4.10 10.16
N TYR A 82 9.43 3.64 9.55
CA TYR A 82 10.30 2.66 10.18
C TYR A 82 11.05 3.25 11.37
N THR A 83 11.57 4.46 11.25
CA THR A 83 12.22 5.17 12.36
C THR A 83 11.25 5.35 13.54
N LEU A 84 10.04 5.84 13.27
CA LEU A 84 9.02 6.03 14.32
C LEU A 84 8.59 4.69 14.92
N ALA A 85 8.43 3.64 14.12
CA ALA A 85 8.10 2.32 14.63
C ALA A 85 9.16 1.83 15.64
N GLN A 86 10.44 2.03 15.37
CA GLN A 86 11.51 1.70 16.32
C GLN A 86 11.47 2.59 17.57
N GLN A 87 11.33 3.91 17.39
CA GLN A 87 11.29 4.87 18.51
C GLN A 87 10.13 4.59 19.49
N PHE A 88 8.98 4.19 18.97
CA PHE A 88 7.81 3.84 19.77
C PHE A 88 7.72 2.34 20.13
N ASN A 89 8.78 1.56 19.88
CA ASN A 89 8.84 0.12 20.15
C ASN A 89 7.70 -0.70 19.49
N CYS A 90 7.24 -0.27 18.32
CA CYS A 90 6.25 -0.96 17.52
C CYS A 90 6.88 -2.14 16.76
N ASN A 91 6.38 -3.35 17.01
CA ASN A 91 6.82 -4.56 16.30
C ASN A 91 6.06 -4.81 14.97
N LYS A 92 4.97 -4.08 14.71
CA LYS A 92 4.19 -4.16 13.46
C LYS A 92 3.82 -2.79 12.92
N LEU A 93 3.94 -2.64 11.60
CA LEU A 93 3.49 -1.48 10.86
C LEU A 93 2.32 -1.87 9.95
N ALA A 94 1.10 -1.48 10.32
CA ALA A 94 -0.10 -1.73 9.54
C ALA A 94 -0.32 -0.63 8.49
N LEU A 95 -0.41 -1.02 7.21
CA LEU A 95 -0.64 -0.10 6.10
C LEU A 95 -1.99 -0.40 5.44
N GLY A 96 -2.74 0.66 5.11
CA GLY A 96 -4.11 0.58 4.59
C GLY A 96 -4.23 0.17 3.13
N HIS A 97 -3.26 -0.58 2.59
CA HIS A 97 -3.33 -1.04 1.20
C HIS A 97 -4.41 -2.12 1.04
N HIS A 98 -5.24 -1.95 0.04
CA HIS A 98 -6.41 -2.78 -0.23
C HIS A 98 -6.26 -3.65 -1.49
N LEU A 99 -7.27 -4.45 -1.82
CA LEU A 99 -7.23 -5.40 -2.94
C LEU A 99 -6.86 -4.70 -4.26
N ASP A 100 -7.52 -3.59 -4.58
CA ASP A 100 -7.23 -2.84 -5.81
C ASP A 100 -5.77 -2.36 -5.86
N ASP A 101 -5.16 -1.92 -4.74
CA ASP A 101 -3.75 -1.54 -4.71
C ASP A 101 -2.83 -2.72 -5.08
N PHE A 102 -3.14 -3.93 -4.63
CA PHE A 102 -2.37 -5.14 -4.94
C PHE A 102 -2.45 -5.48 -6.42
N VAL A 103 -3.66 -5.44 -6.99
CA VAL A 103 -3.90 -5.77 -8.40
C VAL A 103 -3.30 -4.70 -9.31
N GLU A 104 -3.48 -3.41 -9.00
CA GLU A 104 -2.83 -2.32 -9.73
C GLU A 104 -1.30 -2.47 -9.69
N THR A 105 -0.74 -2.79 -8.52
CA THR A 105 0.72 -2.99 -8.38
C THR A 105 1.19 -4.21 -9.18
N LEU A 106 0.42 -5.30 -9.23
CA LEU A 106 0.71 -6.46 -10.07
C LEU A 106 0.80 -6.05 -11.54
N LEU A 107 -0.23 -5.37 -12.05
CA LEU A 107 -0.30 -4.96 -13.45
C LEU A 107 0.80 -3.96 -13.80
N LEU A 108 1.09 -2.99 -12.92
CA LEU A 108 2.20 -2.06 -13.13
C LEU A 108 3.53 -2.79 -13.28
N ASN A 109 3.80 -3.78 -12.43
CA ASN A 109 5.03 -4.56 -12.50
C ASN A 109 5.09 -5.45 -13.74
N GLN A 110 3.97 -6.03 -14.18
CA GLN A 110 3.93 -6.85 -15.39
C GLN A 110 4.10 -6.00 -16.67
N PHE A 111 3.37 -4.90 -16.79
CA PHE A 111 3.33 -4.09 -18.01
C PHE A 111 4.55 -3.17 -18.19
N PHE A 112 5.13 -2.65 -17.10
CA PHE A 112 6.16 -1.62 -17.18
C PHE A 112 7.52 -2.02 -16.59
N VAL A 113 7.58 -3.08 -15.79
CA VAL A 113 8.83 -3.55 -15.15
C VAL A 113 9.26 -4.93 -15.66
N GLY A 114 8.32 -5.75 -16.15
CA GLY A 114 8.58 -7.14 -16.55
C GLY A 114 8.77 -8.08 -15.36
N SER A 115 8.09 -7.83 -14.23
CA SER A 115 8.19 -8.69 -13.04
C SER A 115 6.83 -9.20 -12.57
N LEU A 116 6.78 -10.48 -12.19
CA LEU A 116 5.58 -11.13 -11.63
C LEU A 116 5.54 -10.91 -10.11
N LYS A 117 5.17 -9.70 -9.68
CA LYS A 117 5.02 -9.37 -8.27
C LYS A 117 4.00 -8.27 -8.04
N ALA A 118 3.35 -8.31 -6.89
CA ALA A 118 2.55 -7.22 -6.36
C ALA A 118 3.27 -6.63 -5.13
N MET A 119 2.65 -6.79 -3.97
CA MET A 119 3.19 -6.50 -2.64
C MET A 119 3.06 -7.77 -1.79
N ALA A 120 3.78 -7.86 -0.68
CA ALA A 120 3.53 -8.88 0.32
C ALA A 120 2.41 -8.45 1.29
N ALA A 121 1.50 -9.37 1.63
CA ALA A 121 0.48 -9.11 2.66
C ALA A 121 1.10 -8.93 4.05
N SER A 122 2.17 -9.67 4.33
CA SER A 122 3.02 -9.55 5.51
C SER A 122 4.48 -9.70 5.09
N MET A 123 5.36 -8.85 5.60
CA MET A 123 6.79 -8.88 5.29
C MET A 123 7.57 -8.32 6.47
N LEU A 124 8.62 -9.04 6.89
CA LEU A 124 9.62 -8.49 7.81
C LEU A 124 10.38 -7.39 7.07
N ALA A 125 10.44 -6.19 7.64
CA ALA A 125 11.20 -5.09 7.07
C ALA A 125 12.70 -5.42 7.07
N ASP A 126 13.47 -4.74 6.22
CA ASP A 126 14.89 -5.00 6.03
C ASP A 126 15.73 -4.79 7.31
N ASN A 127 15.20 -4.04 8.29
CA ASN A 127 15.83 -3.87 9.60
C ASN A 127 15.70 -5.12 10.50
N GLY A 128 14.91 -6.12 10.13
CA GLY A 128 14.70 -7.35 10.90
C GLY A 128 13.82 -7.21 12.14
N GLU A 129 13.31 -6.02 12.45
CA GLU A 129 12.65 -5.71 13.72
C GLU A 129 11.15 -5.45 13.56
N THR A 130 10.75 -4.79 12.47
CA THR A 130 9.35 -4.39 12.25
C THR A 130 8.71 -5.24 11.16
N THR A 131 7.56 -5.86 11.44
CA THR A 131 6.77 -6.55 10.40
C THR A 131 5.76 -5.59 9.78
N VAL A 132 5.86 -5.38 8.46
CA VAL A 132 4.83 -4.65 7.71
C VAL A 132 3.67 -5.57 7.40
N ILE A 133 2.45 -5.16 7.75
CA ILE A 133 1.22 -5.90 7.49
C ILE A 133 0.23 -5.05 6.68
N ARG A 134 -0.57 -5.70 5.82
CA ARG A 134 -1.61 -5.08 4.99
C ARG A 134 -2.95 -5.79 5.21
N PRO A 135 -3.67 -5.49 6.32
CA PRO A 135 -4.87 -6.23 6.70
C PRO A 135 -6.02 -6.13 5.69
N LEU A 136 -6.03 -5.10 4.84
CA LEU A 136 -7.09 -4.85 3.86
C LEU A 136 -6.85 -5.52 2.50
N VAL A 137 -5.85 -6.40 2.37
CA VAL A 137 -5.48 -7.05 1.08
C VAL A 137 -6.65 -7.76 0.38
N TYR A 138 -7.68 -8.18 1.10
CA TYR A 138 -8.88 -8.84 0.56
C TYR A 138 -10.10 -7.92 0.43
N VAL A 139 -9.98 -6.65 0.81
CA VAL A 139 -11.08 -5.67 0.82
C VAL A 139 -10.99 -4.83 -0.44
N GLU A 140 -12.10 -4.65 -1.15
CA GLU A 140 -12.14 -3.83 -2.36
C GLU A 140 -12.30 -2.34 -2.02
N GLU A 141 -11.79 -1.46 -2.88
CA GLU A 141 -11.87 0.00 -2.70
C GLU A 141 -13.31 0.48 -2.52
N ARG A 142 -14.26 -0.12 -3.26
CA ARG A 142 -15.70 0.22 -3.16
C ARG A 142 -16.29 -0.02 -1.77
N ASP A 143 -15.83 -1.07 -1.09
CA ASP A 143 -16.32 -1.40 0.25
C ASP A 143 -15.74 -0.42 1.28
N ILE A 144 -14.49 -0.01 1.09
CA ILE A 144 -13.83 1.02 1.92
C ILE A 144 -14.54 2.37 1.77
N ILE A 145 -14.87 2.76 0.53
CA ILE A 145 -15.62 4.00 0.25
C ILE A 145 -16.98 3.96 0.94
N THR A 146 -17.73 2.88 0.74
CA THR A 146 -19.06 2.69 1.34
C THR A 146 -18.99 2.73 2.86
N PHE A 147 -18.04 1.99 3.46
CA PHE A 147 -17.82 1.98 4.90
C PHE A 147 -17.44 3.36 5.44
N SER A 148 -16.57 4.09 4.73
CA SER A 148 -16.15 5.43 5.12
C SER A 148 -17.30 6.43 5.08
N ALA A 149 -18.17 6.33 4.08
CA ALA A 149 -19.36 7.19 3.94
C ALA A 149 -20.39 6.90 5.04
N LEU A 150 -20.69 5.63 5.31
CA LEU A 150 -21.64 5.22 6.34
C LEU A 150 -21.23 5.64 7.76
N ASN A 151 -19.92 5.77 8.00
CA ASN A 151 -19.38 6.21 9.30
C ASN A 151 -18.95 7.68 9.31
N GLU A 152 -19.23 8.42 8.23
CA GLU A 152 -18.93 9.85 8.11
C GLU A 152 -17.46 10.20 8.40
N TYR A 153 -16.53 9.33 8.02
CA TYR A 153 -15.11 9.62 8.24
C TYR A 153 -14.64 10.75 7.33
N PRO A 154 -13.85 11.71 7.85
CA PRO A 154 -13.38 12.83 7.06
C PRO A 154 -12.43 12.35 5.95
N VAL A 155 -12.49 12.97 4.76
CA VAL A 155 -11.56 12.70 3.67
C VAL A 155 -10.52 13.80 3.62
N VAL A 156 -9.26 13.45 3.91
CA VAL A 156 -8.13 14.41 3.89
C VAL A 156 -7.26 14.13 2.67
N CYS A 157 -7.21 15.10 1.76
CA CYS A 157 -6.35 15.03 0.59
C CYS A 157 -4.88 15.27 0.97
N CYS A 158 -3.94 14.53 0.36
CA CYS A 158 -2.51 14.72 0.58
C CYS A 158 -1.94 16.05 0.05
N ARG A 159 -2.73 16.81 -0.74
CA ARG A 159 -2.38 18.11 -1.34
C ARG A 159 -1.09 18.11 -2.17
N CYS A 160 -0.69 16.95 -2.67
CA CYS A 160 0.47 16.83 -3.55
C CYS A 160 0.22 17.62 -4.86
N PRO A 161 1.13 18.52 -5.27
CA PRO A 161 0.91 19.41 -6.43
C PRO A 161 0.89 18.66 -7.77
N VAL A 162 1.34 17.41 -7.79
CA VAL A 162 1.35 16.55 -8.99
C VAL A 162 0.34 15.40 -8.92
N ALA A 163 -0.57 15.41 -7.92
CA ALA A 163 -1.51 14.34 -7.62
C ALA A 163 -2.48 13.98 -8.77
N GLY A 164 -2.55 14.76 -9.84
CA GLY A 164 -3.37 14.48 -11.03
C GLY A 164 -2.60 14.04 -12.28
N GLY A 165 -1.28 14.19 -12.32
CA GLY A 165 -0.46 13.94 -13.53
C GLY A 165 0.72 12.97 -13.34
N ALA A 166 1.13 12.71 -12.08
CA ALA A 166 2.35 11.95 -11.80
C ALA A 166 2.21 10.42 -11.86
N ASP A 167 0.99 9.87 -12.00
CA ASP A 167 0.78 8.43 -12.06
C ASP A 167 -0.14 8.01 -13.22
N LEU A 168 0.18 8.50 -14.43
CA LEU A 168 -0.52 8.12 -15.66
C LEU A 168 -0.56 6.60 -15.86
N GLN A 169 0.49 5.89 -15.44
CA GLN A 169 0.56 4.43 -15.52
C GLN A 169 -0.47 3.78 -14.59
N ARG A 170 -0.55 4.18 -13.31
CA ARG A 170 -1.55 3.63 -12.39
C ARG A 170 -2.96 3.97 -12.83
N LYS A 171 -3.21 5.21 -13.26
CA LYS A 171 -4.51 5.63 -13.80
C LYS A 171 -4.94 4.72 -14.96
N ARG A 172 -4.03 4.46 -15.91
CA ARG A 172 -4.27 3.56 -17.04
C ARG A 172 -4.58 2.13 -16.58
N MET A 173 -3.87 1.60 -15.57
CA MET A 173 -4.16 0.26 -15.04
C MET A 173 -5.52 0.21 -14.33
N LYS A 174 -5.91 1.28 -13.63
CA LYS A 174 -7.23 1.38 -12.99
C LYS A 174 -8.37 1.42 -14.02
N GLU A 175 -8.18 2.18 -15.11
CA GLU A 175 -9.12 2.22 -16.25
C GLU A 175 -9.25 0.84 -16.90
N LEU A 176 -8.13 0.19 -17.20
CA LEU A 176 -8.11 -1.18 -17.74
C LEU A 176 -8.87 -2.18 -16.84
N LEU A 177 -8.63 -2.13 -15.52
CA LEU A 177 -9.34 -2.98 -14.56
C LEU A 177 -10.85 -2.70 -14.56
N THR A 178 -11.24 -1.43 -14.66
CA THR A 178 -12.65 -1.03 -14.69
C THR A 178 -13.35 -1.57 -15.94
N ASP A 179 -12.68 -1.52 -17.09
CA ASP A 179 -13.22 -2.06 -18.34
C ASP A 179 -13.34 -3.59 -18.27
N LEU A 180 -12.31 -4.29 -17.79
CA LEU A 180 -12.35 -5.75 -17.61
C LEU A 180 -13.42 -6.20 -16.60
N GLU A 181 -13.70 -5.39 -15.57
CA GLU A 181 -14.71 -5.68 -14.56
C GLU A 181 -16.14 -5.67 -15.14
N ARG A 182 -16.38 -4.99 -16.27
CA ARG A 182 -17.67 -5.03 -16.99
C ARG A 182 -17.95 -6.39 -17.61
N GLU A 183 -16.91 -7.07 -18.08
CA GLU A 183 -17.02 -8.41 -18.68
C GLU A 183 -16.88 -9.51 -17.63
N ASN A 184 -16.02 -9.29 -16.64
CA ASN A 184 -15.76 -10.22 -15.55
C ASN A 184 -15.79 -9.49 -14.19
N PRO A 185 -16.94 -9.50 -13.49
CA PRO A 185 -17.07 -8.87 -12.17
C PRO A 185 -16.13 -9.41 -11.08
N HIS A 186 -15.44 -10.53 -11.34
CA HIS A 186 -14.52 -11.17 -10.41
C HIS A 186 -13.05 -10.97 -10.80
N VAL A 187 -12.74 -10.19 -11.84
CA VAL A 187 -11.38 -10.05 -12.39
C VAL A 187 -10.33 -9.69 -11.33
N LYS A 188 -10.64 -8.73 -10.44
CA LYS A 188 -9.72 -8.30 -9.38
C LYS A 188 -9.44 -9.41 -8.38
N ARG A 189 -10.46 -10.18 -7.98
CA ARG A 189 -10.32 -11.34 -7.08
C ARG A 189 -9.57 -12.48 -7.75
N SER A 190 -9.82 -12.73 -9.03
CA SER A 190 -9.07 -13.71 -9.82
C SER A 190 -7.59 -13.35 -9.90
N LEU A 191 -7.26 -12.08 -10.16
CA LEU A 191 -5.88 -11.58 -10.17
C LEU A 191 -5.21 -11.68 -8.80
N LEU A 192 -5.92 -11.35 -7.71
CA LEU A 192 -5.41 -11.54 -6.35
C LEU A 192 -5.17 -13.03 -6.06
N THR A 193 -6.10 -13.91 -6.44
CA THR A 193 -5.98 -15.35 -6.24
C THR A 193 -4.79 -15.91 -7.02
N ALA A 194 -4.55 -15.43 -8.23
CA ALA A 194 -3.40 -15.82 -9.05
C ALA A 194 -2.05 -15.56 -8.36
N LEU A 195 -1.94 -14.55 -7.49
CA LEU A 195 -0.73 -14.30 -6.69
C LEU A 195 -0.46 -15.40 -5.65
N THR A 196 -1.49 -16.15 -5.24
CA THR A 196 -1.39 -17.26 -4.28
C THR A 196 -1.37 -18.64 -4.96
N ASN A 197 -1.78 -18.71 -6.23
CA ASN A 197 -1.90 -19.95 -6.99
C ASN A 197 -0.89 -19.98 -8.15
N VAL A 198 0.39 -19.96 -7.81
CA VAL A 198 1.48 -19.97 -8.79
C VAL A 198 1.85 -21.41 -9.12
N GLN A 199 1.99 -21.72 -10.41
CA GLN A 199 2.52 -23.00 -10.89
C GLN A 199 3.99 -22.83 -11.28
N PRO A 200 4.98 -23.11 -10.40
CA PRO A 200 6.37 -22.72 -10.61
C PRO A 200 6.97 -23.32 -11.89
N ARG A 201 6.58 -24.56 -12.23
CA ARG A 201 7.05 -25.26 -13.44
C ARG A 201 6.61 -24.61 -14.76
N HIS A 202 5.54 -23.80 -14.74
CA HIS A 202 5.06 -23.09 -15.93
C HIS A 202 5.65 -21.68 -16.04
N LEU A 203 6.49 -21.28 -15.08
CA LEU A 203 7.23 -20.01 -15.16
C LEU A 203 8.55 -20.21 -15.90
N LEU A 204 8.97 -19.18 -16.64
CA LEU A 204 10.22 -19.18 -17.40
C LEU A 204 11.47 -18.92 -16.53
N ASP A 205 11.32 -18.84 -15.19
CA ASP A 205 12.43 -18.64 -14.27
C ASP A 205 13.19 -19.97 -14.05
N GLY A 206 14.44 -20.02 -14.53
CA GLY A 206 15.29 -21.22 -14.42
C GLY A 206 15.54 -21.68 -12.99
N ARG A 207 15.39 -20.81 -11.99
CA ARG A 207 15.57 -21.15 -10.56
C ARG A 207 14.40 -21.94 -9.98
N LEU A 208 13.26 -21.98 -10.67
CA LEU A 208 12.04 -22.68 -10.24
C LEU A 208 11.86 -24.05 -10.91
N ARG A 209 12.83 -24.49 -11.71
CA ARG A 209 12.84 -25.83 -12.34
C ARG A 209 12.96 -26.92 -11.29
N LYS A 210 12.45 -28.11 -11.61
CA LYS A 210 12.68 -29.27 -10.77
C LYS A 210 14.15 -29.68 -10.89
N GLU A 211 14.77 -30.11 -9.78
CA GLU A 211 16.10 -30.71 -9.83
C GLU A 211 16.10 -31.88 -10.84
N GLY A 212 17.05 -31.85 -11.78
CA GLY A 212 17.20 -32.86 -12.83
C GLY A 212 16.44 -32.59 -14.14
N GLU A 213 15.68 -31.50 -14.27
CA GLU A 213 15.09 -31.10 -15.56
C GLU A 213 16.13 -30.43 -16.47
N SER A 214 16.31 -30.98 -17.67
CA SER A 214 17.12 -30.36 -18.72
C SER A 214 16.59 -28.96 -19.07
N PRO A 215 17.46 -28.00 -19.46
CA PRO A 215 17.00 -26.72 -19.94
C PRO A 215 16.03 -26.89 -21.13
N PRO A 216 14.96 -26.09 -21.21
CA PRO A 216 14.15 -26.03 -22.41
C PRO A 216 15.06 -25.63 -23.58
N VAL A 217 14.92 -26.36 -24.69
CA VAL A 217 15.67 -26.06 -25.91
C VAL A 217 15.24 -24.66 -26.36
N PRO A 218 16.18 -23.74 -26.61
CA PRO A 218 15.83 -22.41 -27.10
C PRO A 218 15.06 -22.58 -28.42
N VAL A 219 13.82 -22.11 -28.45
CA VAL A 219 13.07 -21.97 -29.69
C VAL A 219 13.58 -20.69 -30.33
N SER A 220 14.35 -20.85 -31.42
CA SER A 220 14.91 -19.79 -32.26
C SER A 220 13.83 -18.87 -32.82
#